data_AF-A0A6P5ZI87-F1
#
_entry.id   AF-A0A6P5ZI87-F1
#
_cell.length_a   1.000
_cell.length_b   1.000
_cell.length_c   1.000
_cell.angle_alpha   90.00
_cell.angle_beta   90.00
_cell.angle_gamma   90.00
#
_symmetry.space_group_name_H-M   'P 1'
#
loop_
_entity.id
_entity.type
_entity.pdbx_description
1 polymer ?
#
loop_
_entity_poly.entity_id
_entity_poly.type
_entity_poly.pdbx_seq_one_letter_code
_entity_poly.pdbx_strand_id
1 'polypeptide(L)'
;MQVSADGLLCCTISNDRSVKVYDVVNYDMMVMLRLPYVPGAVEWVYKQGDVKAKLAISDRNSSLVHIYDARAGSNEPIISKEIHLGPVKVMRYNSVFDSVISADERGIIEYWSPTTLQFPESEVNFRLKSDTNLFEIAKCKTTISAIEVSPDGKQFSITSPDRRIRVFWFRTGKLRRVYDESLEVAQDLQRSDAPMYRLEAIDFGRRMAVEKEIEKTEMAPQPNAVFDESSNFLIYATLLGIKMVNLHTNKVARILGKVESNDRFLRIALYQGDRSSKKVRKIPAAAANVNESKEPLTDPTLLCCAFKKHRIYLFSRREPEEPEDATKGRDVFNEKPPADELLAVSDIGKAVTTSLPDNVILHTTMGDVHMRLYPEECPKTVENFTTHCRNGYYDNLIFHRVIKGFMIQTGDPLGDGTGGQSIWGREFEDEFHKSLRHDRPFTVSMANAGPNTNGSQFFITTVATPWLDNKHTVFGRVVKGMDVVQMHMHERRTQRVFISAFPEKMKKNIKIGGFWVKSLYI
;
A
#
# COMPACT_ATOMS: atom_id res chain seq x y z
N MET A 1 -4.23 -21.17 3.58
CA MET A 1 -3.46 -20.77 4.78
C MET A 1 -4.39 -19.97 5.67
N GLN A 2 -4.28 -20.13 6.99
CA GLN A 2 -5.00 -19.30 7.97
C GLN A 2 -4.11 -19.00 9.17
N VAL A 3 -4.35 -17.86 9.80
CA VAL A 3 -3.67 -17.41 11.02
C VAL A 3 -4.67 -17.45 12.17
N SER A 4 -4.24 -17.85 13.35
CA SER A 4 -5.09 -17.86 14.54
C SER A 4 -5.47 -16.45 14.96
N ALA A 5 -6.59 -16.32 15.68
CA ALA A 5 -7.09 -15.02 16.11
C ALA A 5 -6.11 -14.22 17.00
N ASP A 6 -5.20 -14.91 17.69
CA ASP A 6 -4.13 -14.32 18.50
C ASP A 6 -2.82 -14.06 17.74
N GLY A 7 -2.75 -14.45 16.46
CA GLY A 7 -1.57 -14.26 15.61
C GLY A 7 -0.38 -15.18 15.92
N LEU A 8 -0.52 -16.12 16.87
CA LEU A 8 0.58 -16.96 17.32
C LEU A 8 0.81 -18.20 16.44
N LEU A 9 -0.26 -18.70 15.82
CA LEU A 9 -0.23 -19.91 15.01
C LEU A 9 -0.65 -19.60 13.57
N CYS A 10 0.03 -20.26 12.64
CA CYS A 10 -0.31 -20.25 11.22
C CYS A 10 -0.53 -21.70 10.78
N CYS A 11 -1.45 -21.95 9.85
CA CYS A 11 -1.59 -23.26 9.24
C CYS A 11 -1.69 -23.18 7.71
N THR A 12 -1.18 -24.22 7.04
CA THR A 12 -1.32 -24.43 5.60
C THR A 12 -1.92 -25.80 5.34
N ILE A 13 -2.85 -25.88 4.39
CA ILE A 13 -3.41 -27.14 3.88
C ILE A 13 -2.82 -27.44 2.51
N SER A 14 -2.69 -28.71 2.16
CA SER A 14 -2.07 -29.15 0.90
C SER A 14 -2.87 -30.28 0.25
N ASN A 15 -2.69 -30.45 -1.07
CA ASN A 15 -3.34 -31.51 -1.86
C ASN A 15 -2.84 -32.91 -1.50
N ASP A 16 -1.69 -33.00 -0.82
CA ASP A 16 -1.10 -34.25 -0.31
C ASP A 16 -1.78 -34.77 0.97
N ARG A 17 -2.95 -34.22 1.34
CA ARG A 17 -3.70 -34.55 2.56
C ARG A 17 -2.99 -34.19 3.86
N SER A 18 -2.07 -33.23 3.81
CA SER A 18 -1.41 -32.70 5.01
C SER A 18 -1.94 -31.33 5.44
N VAL A 19 -1.92 -31.11 6.75
CA VAL A 19 -2.04 -29.79 7.36
C VAL A 19 -0.81 -29.53 8.19
N LYS A 20 -0.09 -28.46 7.86
CA LYS A 20 1.12 -28.04 8.58
C LYS A 20 0.78 -26.83 9.42
N VAL A 21 1.10 -26.90 10.70
CA VAL A 21 0.91 -25.84 11.68
C VAL A 21 2.27 -25.31 12.08
N TYR A 22 2.39 -24.00 12.10
CA TYR A 22 3.62 -23.27 12.37
C TYR A 22 3.41 -22.33 13.56
N ASP A 23 4.43 -22.25 14.41
CA ASP A 23 4.59 -21.19 15.40
C ASP A 23 5.13 -19.96 14.67
N VAL A 24 4.35 -18.88 14.67
CA VAL A 24 4.69 -17.64 13.96
C VAL A 24 5.85 -16.92 14.64
N VAL A 25 5.95 -16.99 15.98
CA VAL A 25 6.96 -16.27 16.76
C VAL A 25 8.31 -16.97 16.64
N ASN A 26 8.32 -18.30 16.74
CA ASN A 26 9.53 -19.10 16.68
C ASN A 26 9.96 -19.45 15.24
N TYR A 27 9.11 -19.16 14.26
CA TYR A 27 9.33 -19.49 12.85
C TYR A 27 9.63 -20.98 12.64
N ASP A 28 8.87 -21.84 13.32
CA ASP A 28 9.08 -23.30 13.31
C ASP A 28 7.77 -24.05 13.02
N MET A 29 7.88 -25.22 12.41
CA MET A 29 6.74 -26.11 12.20
C MET A 29 6.46 -26.87 13.49
N MET A 30 5.33 -26.58 14.12
CA MET A 30 4.91 -27.25 15.36
C MET A 30 4.40 -28.66 15.13
N VAL A 31 3.52 -28.84 14.14
CA VAL A 31 2.91 -30.14 13.88
C VAL A 31 2.50 -30.29 12.42
N MET A 32 2.55 -31.53 11.94
CA MET A 32 2.00 -31.93 10.66
C MET A 32 0.93 -32.99 10.88
N LEU A 33 -0.33 -32.63 10.62
CA LEU A 33 -1.47 -33.54 10.64
C LEU A 33 -1.57 -34.24 9.28
N ARG A 34 -1.77 -35.56 9.30
CA ARG A 34 -2.07 -36.35 8.10
C ARG A 34 -3.54 -36.73 8.10
N LEU A 35 -4.27 -36.29 7.09
CA LEU A 35 -5.70 -36.47 6.97
C LEU A 35 -6.03 -37.66 6.06
N PRO A 36 -7.14 -38.39 6.30
CA PRO A 36 -7.59 -39.43 5.40
C PRO A 36 -8.20 -38.87 4.09
N TYR A 37 -8.54 -37.58 4.06
CA TYR A 37 -9.16 -36.86 2.96
C TYR A 37 -8.32 -35.67 2.49
N VAL A 38 -8.67 -35.08 1.35
CA VAL A 38 -8.01 -33.86 0.86
C VAL A 38 -8.69 -32.65 1.50
N PRO A 39 -7.96 -31.78 2.24
CA PRO A 39 -8.55 -30.62 2.88
C PRO A 39 -9.06 -29.60 1.85
N GLY A 40 -10.27 -29.08 2.08
CA GLY A 40 -10.94 -28.05 1.27
C GLY A 40 -10.70 -26.65 1.82
N ALA A 41 -11.31 -26.34 2.95
CA ALA A 41 -11.18 -25.09 3.69
C ALA A 41 -10.68 -25.35 5.12
N VAL A 42 -10.03 -24.36 5.72
CA VAL A 42 -9.46 -24.43 7.06
C VAL A 42 -9.72 -23.13 7.79
N GLU A 43 -9.97 -23.18 9.10
CA GLU A 43 -10.12 -22.02 9.98
C GLU A 43 -9.78 -22.36 11.43
N TRP A 44 -9.11 -21.44 12.13
CA TRP A 44 -8.90 -21.53 13.57
C TRP A 44 -10.17 -21.13 14.32
N VAL A 45 -10.64 -21.99 15.21
CA VAL A 45 -11.98 -21.87 15.84
C VAL A 45 -11.91 -21.94 17.37
N TYR A 46 -11.02 -21.13 17.94
CA TYR A 46 -10.81 -21.02 19.38
C TYR A 46 -10.60 -19.56 19.80
N LYS A 47 -10.92 -19.25 21.06
CA LYS A 47 -10.71 -17.92 21.63
C LYS A 47 -9.29 -17.75 22.14
N GLN A 48 -8.83 -16.51 22.17
CA GLN A 48 -7.56 -16.18 22.81
C GLN A 48 -7.58 -16.65 24.27
N GLY A 49 -6.56 -17.43 24.66
CA GLY A 49 -6.46 -18.02 25.99
C GLY A 49 -7.04 -19.42 26.13
N ASP A 50 -7.71 -19.97 25.11
CA ASP A 50 -8.17 -21.36 25.14
C ASP A 50 -6.97 -22.34 25.21
N VAL A 51 -7.13 -23.37 26.03
CA VAL A 51 -6.12 -24.43 26.21
C VAL A 51 -5.95 -25.24 24.92
N LYS A 52 -7.05 -25.54 24.23
CA LYS A 52 -7.05 -26.30 22.98
C LYS A 52 -6.98 -25.35 21.79
N ALA A 53 -6.02 -25.58 20.89
CA ALA A 53 -5.94 -24.84 19.65
C ALA A 53 -6.82 -25.53 18.60
N LYS A 54 -8.13 -25.28 18.66
CA LYS A 54 -9.11 -25.95 17.79
C LYS A 54 -8.95 -25.47 16.34
N LEU A 55 -8.81 -26.41 15.43
CA LEU A 55 -8.68 -26.17 14.01
C LEU A 55 -9.81 -26.88 13.27
N ALA A 56 -10.67 -26.12 12.59
CA ALA A 56 -11.70 -26.66 11.73
C ALA A 56 -11.14 -26.90 10.32
N ILE A 57 -11.37 -28.09 9.78
CA ILE A 57 -10.93 -28.49 8.45
C ILE A 57 -12.12 -29.15 7.74
N SER A 58 -12.48 -28.66 6.56
CA SER A 58 -13.45 -29.35 5.71
C SER A 58 -12.78 -30.35 4.78
N ASP A 59 -13.50 -31.40 4.46
CA ASP A 59 -13.17 -32.26 3.32
C ASP A 59 -13.53 -31.54 2.02
N ARG A 60 -12.62 -31.57 1.03
CA ARG A 60 -12.83 -30.94 -0.28
C ARG A 60 -13.95 -31.61 -1.07
N ASN A 61 -14.18 -32.90 -0.85
CA ASN A 61 -15.08 -33.69 -1.69
C ASN A 61 -16.37 -34.11 -0.96
N SER A 62 -16.55 -33.71 0.30
CA SER A 62 -17.74 -34.04 1.10
C SER A 62 -18.19 -32.85 1.93
N SER A 63 -19.39 -32.96 2.53
CA SER A 63 -19.98 -31.93 3.39
C SER A 63 -19.43 -31.92 4.83
N LEU A 64 -18.47 -32.81 5.13
CA LEU A 64 -17.94 -33.00 6.46
C LEU A 64 -16.99 -31.86 6.86
N VAL A 65 -17.16 -31.41 8.09
CA VAL A 65 -16.21 -30.55 8.81
C VAL A 65 -15.72 -31.31 10.03
N HIS A 66 -14.41 -31.28 10.21
CA HIS A 66 -13.69 -31.97 11.26
C HIS A 66 -12.98 -30.95 12.15
N ILE A 67 -13.08 -31.10 13.47
CA ILE A 67 -12.38 -30.26 14.45
C ILE A 67 -11.20 -31.04 15.00
N TYR A 68 -9.99 -30.49 14.89
CA TYR A 68 -8.76 -31.05 15.43
C TYR A 68 -8.24 -30.17 16.57
N ASP A 69 -7.46 -30.75 17.47
CA ASP A 69 -6.63 -30.00 18.41
C ASP A 69 -5.20 -29.96 17.89
N ALA A 70 -4.78 -28.82 17.34
CA ALA A 70 -3.46 -28.68 16.76
C ALA A 70 -2.33 -28.86 17.80
N ARG A 71 -2.59 -28.62 19.09
CA ARG A 71 -1.58 -28.81 20.16
C ARG A 71 -1.46 -30.26 20.60
N ALA A 72 -2.51 -31.07 20.43
CA ALA A 72 -2.47 -32.49 20.79
C ALA A 72 -1.66 -33.32 19.80
N GLY A 73 -1.50 -32.83 18.56
CA GLY A 73 -0.79 -33.52 17.48
C GLY A 73 -1.40 -34.85 17.06
N SER A 74 -2.65 -35.09 17.41
CA SER A 74 -3.43 -36.25 16.97
C SER A 74 -3.89 -36.10 15.53
N ASN A 75 -3.78 -37.15 14.73
CA ASN A 75 -4.37 -37.22 13.39
C ASN A 75 -5.89 -37.51 13.43
N GLU A 76 -6.43 -37.81 14.61
CA GLU A 76 -7.86 -38.06 14.80
C GLU A 76 -8.60 -36.77 15.18
N PRO A 77 -9.76 -36.49 14.55
CA PRO A 77 -10.57 -35.34 14.90
C PRO A 77 -11.26 -35.53 16.26
N ILE A 78 -11.41 -34.43 17.00
CA ILE A 78 -12.21 -34.36 18.23
C ILE A 78 -13.68 -34.65 17.93
N ILE A 79 -14.18 -34.08 16.85
CA ILE A 79 -15.57 -34.22 16.40
C ILE A 79 -15.64 -33.96 14.89
N SER A 80 -16.55 -34.67 14.23
CA SER A 80 -16.79 -34.58 12.79
C SER A 80 -18.29 -34.52 12.54
N LYS A 81 -18.74 -33.65 11.63
CA LYS A 81 -20.15 -33.55 11.30
C LYS A 81 -20.38 -32.93 9.92
N GLU A 82 -21.47 -33.32 9.28
CA GLU A 82 -21.98 -32.68 8.07
C GLU A 82 -22.61 -31.33 8.43
N ILE A 83 -22.05 -30.24 7.89
CA ILE A 83 -22.55 -28.88 8.12
C ILE A 83 -23.40 -28.40 6.94
N HIS A 84 -23.02 -28.80 5.72
CA HIS A 84 -23.65 -28.38 4.47
C HIS A 84 -24.23 -29.58 3.72
N LEU A 85 -24.94 -29.34 2.62
CA LEU A 85 -25.34 -30.39 1.68
C LEU A 85 -24.30 -30.62 0.57
N GLY A 86 -23.43 -29.63 0.32
CA GLY A 86 -22.31 -29.72 -0.60
C GLY A 86 -20.97 -29.51 0.10
N PRO A 87 -19.85 -29.65 -0.64
CA PRO A 87 -18.53 -29.40 -0.09
C PRO A 87 -18.35 -27.96 0.40
N VAL A 88 -17.69 -27.80 1.54
CA VAL A 88 -17.47 -26.49 2.16
C VAL A 88 -16.30 -25.79 1.49
N LYS A 89 -16.56 -24.64 0.88
CA LYS A 89 -15.60 -23.86 0.10
C LYS A 89 -14.85 -22.84 0.95
N VAL A 90 -15.53 -22.20 1.90
CA VAL A 90 -14.95 -21.18 2.78
C VAL A 90 -15.57 -21.24 4.18
N MET A 91 -14.81 -20.84 5.18
CA MET A 91 -15.24 -20.71 6.56
C MET A 91 -14.50 -19.55 7.24
N ARG A 92 -15.15 -18.91 8.21
CA ARG A 92 -14.59 -17.81 8.99
C ARG A 92 -15.12 -17.83 10.41
N TYR A 93 -14.22 -17.73 11.38
CA TYR A 93 -14.57 -17.72 12.79
C TYR A 93 -14.85 -16.30 13.28
N ASN A 94 -15.94 -16.14 14.02
CA ASN A 94 -16.23 -14.93 14.77
C ASN A 94 -15.90 -15.18 16.25
N SER A 95 -14.76 -14.67 16.69
CA SER A 95 -14.28 -14.84 18.07
C SER A 95 -15.13 -14.10 19.11
N VAL A 96 -15.86 -13.04 18.70
CA VAL A 96 -16.73 -12.26 19.60
C VAL A 96 -17.98 -13.05 19.97
N PHE A 97 -18.57 -13.74 19.00
CA PHE A 97 -19.80 -14.53 19.18
C PHE A 97 -19.56 -16.04 19.17
N ASP A 98 -18.30 -16.47 19.27
CA ASP A 98 -17.88 -17.88 19.32
C ASP A 98 -18.58 -18.80 18.31
N SER A 99 -18.69 -18.31 17.07
CA SER A 99 -19.51 -18.93 16.05
C SER A 99 -18.78 -18.87 14.72
N VAL A 100 -18.96 -19.90 13.90
CA VAL A 100 -18.34 -19.98 12.58
C VAL A 100 -19.41 -19.77 11.52
N ILE A 101 -19.08 -18.95 10.52
CA ILE A 101 -19.85 -18.85 9.28
C ILE A 101 -19.10 -19.67 8.24
N SER A 102 -19.79 -20.55 7.53
CA SER A 102 -19.22 -21.24 6.37
C SER A 102 -20.16 -21.23 5.18
N ALA A 103 -19.61 -21.45 4.00
CA ALA A 103 -20.37 -21.54 2.76
C ALA A 103 -19.92 -22.70 1.89
N ASP A 104 -20.88 -23.34 1.23
CA ASP A 104 -20.66 -24.42 0.29
C ASP A 104 -20.47 -23.95 -1.16
N GLU A 105 -20.20 -24.89 -2.05
CA GLU A 105 -20.09 -24.66 -3.49
C GLU A 105 -21.40 -24.21 -4.15
N ARG A 106 -22.54 -24.33 -3.48
CA ARG A 106 -23.85 -23.87 -3.97
C ARG A 106 -24.17 -22.44 -3.50
N GLY A 107 -23.27 -21.81 -2.74
CA GLY A 107 -23.47 -20.47 -2.19
C GLY A 107 -24.43 -20.44 -1.00
N ILE A 108 -24.68 -21.57 -0.34
CA ILE A 108 -25.48 -21.65 0.88
C ILE A 108 -24.60 -21.30 2.07
N ILE A 109 -25.09 -20.41 2.93
CA ILE A 109 -24.40 -19.99 4.15
C ILE A 109 -25.00 -20.74 5.34
N GLU A 110 -24.12 -21.24 6.21
CA GLU A 110 -24.46 -21.88 7.49
C GLU A 110 -23.72 -21.22 8.65
N TYR A 111 -24.35 -21.29 9.83
CA TYR A 111 -23.80 -20.88 11.12
C TYR A 111 -23.68 -22.10 12.01
N TRP A 112 -22.56 -22.25 12.69
CA TRP A 112 -22.36 -23.37 13.61
C TRP A 112 -21.40 -23.02 14.75
N SER A 113 -21.61 -23.66 15.90
CA SER A 113 -20.74 -23.56 17.06
C SER A 113 -19.50 -24.44 16.88
N PRO A 114 -18.29 -23.94 17.18
CA PRO A 114 -17.06 -24.71 17.05
C PRO A 114 -16.93 -25.86 18.06
N THR A 115 -17.77 -25.89 19.09
CA THR A 115 -17.78 -26.96 20.10
C THR A 115 -18.74 -28.09 19.74
N THR A 116 -19.93 -27.76 19.22
CA THR A 116 -20.98 -28.76 18.97
C THR A 116 -21.24 -29.05 17.49
N LEU A 117 -20.69 -28.24 16.56
CA LEU A 117 -21.02 -28.29 15.13
C LEU A 117 -22.54 -28.21 14.88
N GLN A 118 -23.25 -27.49 15.73
CA GLN A 118 -24.69 -27.25 15.64
C GLN A 118 -24.96 -25.76 15.51
N PHE A 119 -26.15 -25.41 15.03
CA PHE A 119 -26.58 -24.03 14.88
C PHE A 119 -26.50 -23.27 16.24
N PRO A 120 -25.85 -22.09 16.29
CA PRO A 120 -25.56 -21.41 17.54
C PRO A 120 -26.72 -20.51 17.98
N GLU A 121 -27.81 -21.10 18.48
CA GLU A 121 -29.06 -20.38 18.81
C GLU A 121 -28.89 -19.22 19.79
N SER A 122 -27.91 -19.27 20.70
CA SER A 122 -27.65 -18.21 21.68
C SER A 122 -26.95 -16.98 21.07
N GLU A 123 -26.20 -17.19 19.99
CA GLU A 123 -25.29 -16.18 19.44
C GLU A 123 -25.94 -15.34 18.34
N VAL A 124 -26.95 -15.90 17.68
CA VAL A 124 -27.71 -15.25 16.61
C VAL A 124 -29.15 -14.93 17.02
N ASN A 125 -29.74 -13.94 16.35
CA ASN A 125 -31.08 -13.41 16.61
C ASN A 125 -32.11 -13.90 15.57
N PHE A 126 -31.88 -15.06 14.97
CA PHE A 126 -32.79 -15.68 14.02
C PHE A 126 -32.81 -17.19 14.24
N ARG A 127 -33.96 -17.82 13.94
CA ARG A 127 -34.11 -19.29 14.00
C ARG A 127 -34.33 -19.87 12.61
N LEU A 128 -35.13 -19.17 11.79
CA LEU A 128 -35.38 -19.58 10.41
C LEU A 128 -34.55 -18.73 9.47
N LYS A 129 -33.95 -19.37 8.47
CA LYS A 129 -33.19 -18.66 7.43
C LYS A 129 -34.06 -17.75 6.57
N SER A 130 -35.38 -17.97 6.53
CA SER A 130 -36.35 -17.07 5.87
C SER A 130 -36.35 -15.66 6.46
N ASP A 131 -35.94 -15.51 7.72
CA ASP A 131 -35.89 -14.22 8.42
C ASP A 131 -34.63 -13.41 8.09
N THR A 132 -33.76 -13.99 7.26
CA THR A 132 -32.43 -13.50 6.91
C THR A 132 -32.31 -13.25 5.40
N ASN A 133 -31.18 -12.67 4.98
CA ASN A 133 -30.82 -12.54 3.56
C ASN A 133 -29.75 -13.56 3.11
N LEU A 134 -29.51 -14.61 3.90
CA LEU A 134 -28.42 -15.55 3.66
C LEU A 134 -28.60 -16.38 2.37
N PHE A 135 -29.83 -16.54 1.89
CA PHE A 135 -30.13 -17.22 0.62
C PHE A 135 -29.99 -16.33 -0.63
N GLU A 136 -29.72 -15.04 -0.47
CA GLU A 136 -29.62 -14.13 -1.61
C GLU A 136 -28.50 -14.55 -2.58
N ILE A 137 -27.42 -15.12 -2.05
CA ILE A 137 -26.29 -15.60 -2.86
C ILE A 137 -26.70 -16.75 -3.77
N ALA A 138 -27.37 -17.76 -3.21
CA ALA A 138 -27.90 -18.88 -3.97
C ALA A 138 -28.96 -18.44 -4.99
N LYS A 139 -29.80 -17.44 -4.66
CA LYS A 139 -30.76 -16.84 -5.60
C LYS A 139 -30.06 -16.16 -6.79
N CYS A 140 -28.90 -15.53 -6.55
CA CYS A 140 -28.05 -14.98 -7.61
C CYS A 140 -27.30 -16.05 -8.43
N LYS A 141 -27.46 -17.34 -8.11
CA LYS A 141 -26.77 -18.46 -8.77
C LYS A 141 -25.24 -18.29 -8.79
N THR A 142 -24.70 -17.72 -7.72
CA THR A 142 -23.26 -17.49 -7.56
C THR A 142 -22.74 -18.22 -6.32
N THR A 143 -21.42 -18.30 -6.19
CA THR A 143 -20.75 -18.92 -5.05
C THR A 143 -20.07 -17.87 -4.18
N ILE A 144 -19.50 -18.29 -3.05
CA ILE A 144 -18.74 -17.42 -2.16
C ILE A 144 -17.25 -17.70 -2.34
N SER A 145 -16.49 -16.62 -2.55
CA SER A 145 -15.05 -16.67 -2.76
C SER A 145 -14.26 -16.43 -1.47
N ALA A 146 -14.72 -15.50 -0.63
CA ALA A 146 -14.15 -15.24 0.69
C ALA A 146 -15.22 -14.69 1.65
N ILE A 147 -15.02 -14.96 2.94
CA ILE A 147 -15.79 -14.40 4.04
C ILE A 147 -14.81 -13.69 4.96
N GLU A 148 -15.15 -12.49 5.42
CA GLU A 148 -14.38 -11.79 6.45
C GLU A 148 -15.32 -11.28 7.53
N VAL A 149 -14.98 -11.49 8.80
CA VAL A 149 -15.74 -10.98 9.94
C VAL A 149 -15.11 -9.65 10.39
N SER A 150 -15.94 -8.66 10.73
CA SER A 150 -15.43 -7.39 11.25
C SER A 150 -14.77 -7.58 12.61
N PRO A 151 -13.74 -6.80 12.99
CA PRO A 151 -13.08 -6.92 14.29
C PRO A 151 -14.02 -6.81 15.51
N ASP A 152 -15.11 -6.06 15.41
CA ASP A 152 -16.14 -5.97 16.45
C ASP A 152 -17.13 -7.16 16.47
N GLY A 153 -17.00 -8.10 15.52
CA GLY A 153 -17.83 -9.28 15.32
C GLY A 153 -19.25 -9.00 14.83
N LYS A 154 -19.68 -7.74 14.72
CA LYS A 154 -21.09 -7.39 14.45
C LYS A 154 -21.48 -7.58 13.00
N GLN A 155 -20.51 -7.62 12.10
CA GLN A 155 -20.72 -7.70 10.67
C GLN A 155 -19.81 -8.75 10.05
N PHE A 156 -20.18 -9.19 8.85
CA PHE A 156 -19.27 -9.92 7.99
C PHE A 156 -19.48 -9.49 6.54
N SER A 157 -18.42 -9.59 5.76
CA SER A 157 -18.43 -9.34 4.33
C SER A 157 -18.24 -10.64 3.57
N ILE A 158 -18.83 -10.68 2.39
CA ILE A 158 -18.70 -11.75 1.41
C ILE A 158 -18.23 -11.14 0.10
N THR A 159 -17.22 -11.76 -0.50
CA THR A 159 -16.88 -11.54 -1.90
C THR A 159 -17.32 -12.74 -2.73
N SER A 160 -17.84 -12.48 -3.92
CA SER A 160 -18.39 -13.49 -4.82
C SER A 160 -17.87 -13.29 -6.25
N PRO A 161 -17.83 -14.36 -7.08
CA PRO A 161 -17.40 -14.27 -8.48
C PRO A 161 -18.26 -13.33 -9.34
N ASP A 162 -19.46 -12.98 -8.91
CA ASP A 162 -20.34 -12.00 -9.56
C ASP A 162 -19.88 -10.54 -9.37
N ARG A 163 -18.64 -10.33 -8.92
CA ARG A 163 -18.00 -9.02 -8.72
C ARG A 163 -18.75 -8.14 -7.72
N ARG A 164 -19.48 -8.74 -6.78
CA ARG A 164 -20.20 -8.02 -5.74
C ARG A 164 -19.64 -8.32 -4.36
N ILE A 165 -19.54 -7.26 -3.56
CA ILE A 165 -19.19 -7.34 -2.15
C ILE A 165 -20.46 -7.10 -1.35
N ARG A 166 -20.82 -8.06 -0.50
CA ARG A 166 -22.04 -8.00 0.31
C ARG A 166 -21.68 -7.96 1.77
N VAL A 167 -22.25 -7.02 2.51
CA VAL A 167 -22.03 -6.85 3.94
C VAL A 167 -23.32 -7.18 4.67
N PHE A 168 -23.21 -8.01 5.69
CA PHE A 168 -24.33 -8.50 6.48
C PHE A 168 -24.14 -8.13 7.95
N TRP A 169 -25.25 -7.96 8.65
CA TRP A 169 -25.26 -7.99 10.11
C TRP A 169 -25.13 -9.45 10.57
N PHE A 170 -24.13 -9.74 11.40
CA PHE A 170 -23.82 -11.10 11.83
C PHE A 170 -24.99 -11.73 12.57
N ARG A 171 -25.44 -11.10 13.67
CA ARG A 171 -26.47 -11.69 14.54
C ARG A 171 -27.82 -11.83 13.85
N THR A 172 -28.19 -10.96 12.92
CA THR A 172 -29.51 -11.04 12.27
C THR A 172 -29.46 -11.75 10.91
N GLY A 173 -28.29 -12.02 10.35
CA GLY A 173 -28.12 -12.55 8.99
C GLY A 173 -28.72 -11.65 7.90
N LYS A 174 -29.03 -10.38 8.20
CA LYS A 174 -29.67 -9.46 7.27
C LYS A 174 -28.64 -8.69 6.46
N LEU A 175 -28.94 -8.47 5.19
CA LEU A 175 -28.07 -7.71 4.30
C LEU A 175 -28.07 -6.23 4.71
N ARG A 176 -26.88 -5.68 4.93
CA ARG A 176 -26.66 -4.26 5.27
C ARG A 176 -26.36 -3.45 4.00
N ARG A 177 -25.45 -3.95 3.16
CA ARG A 177 -24.96 -3.25 1.96
C ARG A 177 -24.57 -4.22 0.85
N VAL A 178 -24.68 -3.75 -0.38
CA VAL A 178 -24.13 -4.40 -1.58
C VAL A 178 -23.31 -3.35 -2.33
N TYR A 179 -22.06 -3.68 -2.63
CA TYR A 179 -21.18 -2.91 -3.50
C TYR A 179 -21.05 -3.67 -4.81
N ASP A 180 -21.56 -3.08 -5.89
CA ASP A 180 -21.48 -3.64 -7.23
C ASP A 180 -20.21 -3.14 -7.91
N GLU A 181 -19.30 -4.06 -8.21
CA GLU A 181 -18.04 -3.81 -8.92
C GLU A 181 -18.01 -4.55 -10.26
N SER A 182 -19.20 -4.74 -10.85
CA SER A 182 -19.34 -5.27 -12.19
C SER A 182 -18.60 -4.42 -13.23
N LEU A 183 -18.33 -5.01 -14.39
CA LEU A 183 -17.64 -4.32 -15.48
C LEU A 183 -18.47 -3.15 -16.01
N GLU A 184 -19.79 -3.30 -16.01
CA GLU A 184 -20.74 -2.25 -16.42
C GLU A 184 -20.62 -1.04 -15.47
N VAL A 185 -20.63 -1.28 -14.16
CA VAL A 185 -20.46 -0.20 -13.17
C VAL A 185 -19.09 0.46 -13.31
N ALA A 186 -18.04 -0.31 -13.56
CA ALA A 186 -16.70 0.25 -13.80
C ALA A 186 -16.65 1.15 -15.04
N GLN A 187 -17.34 0.77 -16.12
CA GLN A 187 -17.45 1.59 -17.34
C GLN A 187 -18.26 2.87 -17.10
N ASP A 188 -19.36 2.78 -16.35
CA ASP A 188 -20.18 3.95 -16.01
C ASP A 188 -19.41 4.92 -15.11
N LEU A 189 -18.67 4.42 -14.13
CA LEU A 189 -17.79 5.22 -13.29
C LEU A 189 -16.67 5.90 -14.10
N GLN A 190 -16.11 5.22 -15.10
CA GLN A 190 -15.09 5.79 -15.99
C GLN A 190 -15.65 6.92 -16.86
N ARG A 191 -16.91 6.84 -17.28
CA ARG A 191 -17.61 7.90 -18.04
C ARG A 191 -18.08 9.06 -17.16
N SER A 192 -18.14 8.86 -15.85
CA SER A 192 -18.58 9.90 -14.91
C SER A 192 -17.61 11.07 -14.82
N ASP A 193 -18.11 12.21 -14.33
CA ASP A 193 -17.30 13.41 -14.08
C ASP A 193 -16.47 13.37 -12.80
N ALA A 194 -16.49 12.25 -12.06
CA ALA A 194 -15.76 12.11 -10.81
C ALA A 194 -14.28 11.73 -11.06
N PRO A 195 -13.31 12.64 -10.84
CA PRO A 195 -11.89 12.40 -11.19
C PRO A 195 -11.27 11.22 -10.43
N MET A 196 -11.80 10.91 -9.25
CA MET A 196 -11.36 9.79 -8.42
C MET A 196 -11.41 8.45 -9.18
N TYR A 197 -12.44 8.24 -10.00
CA TYR A 197 -12.67 6.98 -10.71
C TYR A 197 -12.05 6.94 -12.12
N ARG A 198 -11.65 8.10 -12.64
CA ARG A 198 -11.09 8.20 -13.99
C ARG A 198 -9.67 7.65 -14.05
N LEU A 199 -9.43 6.80 -15.03
CA LEU A 199 -8.11 6.33 -15.46
C LEU A 199 -7.83 6.82 -16.90
N GLU A 200 -6.57 6.83 -17.31
CA GLU A 200 -6.22 7.02 -18.71
C GLU A 200 -6.84 5.92 -19.57
N ALA A 201 -7.30 6.26 -20.78
CA ALA A 201 -8.05 5.34 -21.63
C ALA A 201 -7.26 4.06 -21.96
N ILE A 202 -5.96 4.20 -22.16
CA ILE A 202 -5.03 3.08 -22.42
C ILE A 202 -4.95 2.16 -21.20
N ASP A 203 -4.80 2.72 -20.00
CA ASP A 203 -4.69 1.95 -18.76
C ASP A 203 -6.00 1.24 -18.42
N PHE A 204 -7.13 1.92 -18.59
CA PHE A 204 -8.45 1.30 -18.43
C PHE A 204 -8.63 0.13 -19.39
N GLY A 205 -8.26 0.29 -20.66
CA GLY A 205 -8.30 -0.77 -21.67
C GLY A 205 -7.44 -1.98 -21.30
N ARG A 206 -6.22 -1.76 -20.79
CA ARG A 206 -5.35 -2.83 -20.30
C ARG A 206 -5.96 -3.59 -19.13
N ARG A 207 -6.50 -2.88 -18.13
CA ARG A 207 -7.13 -3.52 -16.96
C ARG A 207 -8.38 -4.31 -17.32
N MET A 208 -9.18 -3.83 -18.28
CA MET A 208 -10.30 -4.57 -18.83
C MET A 208 -9.87 -5.87 -19.53
N ALA A 209 -8.71 -5.87 -20.20
CA ALA A 209 -8.16 -7.08 -20.82
C ALA A 209 -7.72 -8.11 -19.76
N VAL A 210 -7.06 -7.65 -18.69
CA VAL A 210 -6.66 -8.50 -17.55
C VAL A 210 -7.87 -9.13 -16.86
N GLU A 211 -8.98 -8.41 -16.69
CA GLU A 211 -10.23 -8.97 -16.15
C GLU A 211 -10.76 -10.15 -16.98
N LYS A 212 -10.76 -10.02 -18.31
CA LYS A 212 -11.16 -11.11 -19.21
C LYS A 212 -10.21 -12.31 -19.15
N GLU A 213 -8.94 -12.07 -18.86
CA GLU A 213 -7.95 -13.13 -18.69
C GLU A 213 -8.13 -13.89 -17.37
N ILE A 214 -8.43 -13.16 -16.28
CA ILE A 214 -8.76 -13.74 -14.98
C ILE A 214 -9.98 -14.66 -15.10
N GLU A 215 -11.04 -14.23 -15.80
CA GLU A 215 -12.24 -15.04 -16.02
C GLU A 215 -11.97 -16.36 -16.76
N LYS A 216 -10.98 -16.39 -17.64
CA LYS A 216 -10.58 -17.58 -18.39
C LYS A 216 -9.62 -18.50 -17.61
N THR A 217 -9.08 -18.02 -16.49
CA THR A 217 -8.07 -18.74 -15.72
C THR A 217 -8.74 -19.50 -14.59
N GLU A 218 -8.88 -20.83 -14.73
CA GLU A 218 -9.63 -21.68 -13.79
C GLU A 218 -9.14 -21.59 -12.33
N MET A 219 -7.82 -21.46 -12.12
CA MET A 219 -7.21 -21.39 -10.79
C MET A 219 -6.82 -19.96 -10.36
N ALA A 220 -7.44 -18.93 -10.95
CA ALA A 220 -7.15 -17.56 -10.55
C ALA A 220 -7.55 -17.30 -9.08
N PRO A 221 -6.66 -16.69 -8.27
CA PRO A 221 -7.01 -16.28 -6.92
C PRO A 221 -8.21 -15.33 -6.92
N GLN A 222 -9.23 -15.66 -6.14
CA GLN A 222 -10.42 -14.81 -6.07
C GLN A 222 -10.20 -13.63 -5.12
N PRO A 223 -10.73 -12.42 -5.42
CA PRO A 223 -10.57 -11.27 -4.53
C PRO A 223 -11.19 -11.46 -3.14
N ASN A 224 -10.63 -10.80 -2.13
CA ASN A 224 -11.21 -10.69 -0.79
C ASN A 224 -11.49 -9.23 -0.41
N ALA A 225 -12.24 -9.06 0.67
CA ALA A 225 -12.48 -7.79 1.32
C ALA A 225 -12.03 -7.89 2.78
N VAL A 226 -11.43 -6.83 3.30
CA VAL A 226 -10.95 -6.76 4.69
C VAL A 226 -11.55 -5.54 5.39
N PHE A 227 -11.93 -5.73 6.64
CA PHE A 227 -12.34 -4.62 7.50
C PHE A 227 -11.11 -3.97 8.11
N ASP A 228 -11.20 -2.66 8.36
CA ASP A 228 -10.25 -2.01 9.24
C ASP A 228 -10.55 -2.34 10.72
N GLU A 229 -9.58 -2.07 11.60
CA GLU A 229 -9.70 -2.29 13.04
C GLU A 229 -10.91 -1.59 13.68
N SER A 230 -11.34 -0.44 13.14
CA SER A 230 -12.51 0.27 13.66
C SER A 230 -13.84 -0.33 13.18
N SER A 231 -13.81 -1.31 12.28
CA SER A 231 -14.98 -1.93 11.64
C SER A 231 -15.86 -0.95 10.84
N ASN A 232 -15.32 0.24 10.52
CA ASN A 232 -16.03 1.32 9.83
C ASN A 232 -15.67 1.40 8.35
N PHE A 233 -14.50 0.91 7.98
CA PHE A 233 -14.03 0.85 6.61
C PHE A 233 -14.00 -0.59 6.12
N LEU A 234 -14.40 -0.75 4.87
CA LEU A 234 -14.24 -1.97 4.10
C LEU A 234 -13.29 -1.68 2.94
N ILE A 235 -12.24 -2.48 2.84
CA ILE A 235 -11.20 -2.35 1.84
C ILE A 235 -11.28 -3.57 0.93
N TYR A 236 -11.25 -3.38 -0.38
CA TYR A 236 -11.30 -4.48 -1.35
C TYR A 236 -10.73 -4.08 -2.71
N ALA A 237 -10.18 -5.06 -3.43
CA ALA A 237 -9.55 -4.83 -4.74
C ALA A 237 -10.56 -4.90 -5.89
N THR A 238 -10.54 -3.91 -6.78
CA THR A 238 -11.42 -3.78 -7.96
C THR A 238 -10.61 -3.53 -9.22
N LEU A 239 -11.28 -3.42 -10.37
CA LEU A 239 -10.64 -3.02 -11.63
C LEU A 239 -9.95 -1.66 -11.52
N LEU A 240 -10.52 -0.69 -10.78
CA LEU A 240 -9.98 0.66 -10.67
C LEU A 240 -8.78 0.76 -9.70
N GLY A 241 -8.54 -0.27 -8.89
CA GLY A 241 -7.52 -0.30 -7.85
C GLY A 241 -8.10 -0.84 -6.55
N ILE A 242 -7.48 -0.54 -5.42
CA ILE A 242 -7.99 -0.99 -4.12
C ILE A 242 -8.86 0.11 -3.53
N LYS A 243 -10.17 -0.13 -3.44
CA LYS A 243 -11.13 0.82 -2.88
C LYS A 243 -11.15 0.71 -1.36
N MET A 244 -11.15 1.85 -0.69
CA MET A 244 -11.44 1.98 0.74
C MET A 244 -12.80 2.68 0.88
N VAL A 245 -13.81 1.96 1.38
CA VAL A 245 -15.18 2.45 1.49
C VAL A 245 -15.53 2.64 2.96
N ASN A 246 -16.04 3.82 3.32
CA ASN A 246 -16.62 4.04 4.64
C ASN A 246 -18.05 3.48 4.67
N LEU A 247 -18.30 2.49 5.53
CA LEU A 247 -19.57 1.77 5.65
C LEU A 247 -20.69 2.61 6.26
N HIS A 248 -20.36 3.68 6.99
CA HIS A 248 -21.34 4.60 7.59
C HIS A 248 -21.79 5.64 6.60
N THR A 249 -20.85 6.37 5.99
CA THR A 249 -21.17 7.41 5.02
C THR A 249 -21.52 6.85 3.64
N ASN A 250 -21.22 5.56 3.39
CA ASN A 250 -21.37 4.89 2.11
C ASN A 250 -20.63 5.60 0.97
N LYS A 251 -19.42 6.09 1.26
CA LYS A 251 -18.58 6.82 0.28
C LYS A 251 -17.22 6.15 0.17
N VAL A 252 -16.67 6.14 -1.04
CA VAL A 252 -15.27 5.76 -1.28
C VAL A 252 -14.39 6.87 -0.71
N ALA A 253 -13.57 6.53 0.27
CA ALA A 253 -12.63 7.45 0.89
C ALA A 253 -11.36 7.62 0.04
N ARG A 254 -10.86 6.51 -0.53
CA ARG A 254 -9.65 6.51 -1.37
C ARG A 254 -9.64 5.29 -2.31
N ILE A 255 -8.92 5.41 -3.42
CA ILE A 255 -8.57 4.30 -4.32
C ILE A 255 -7.05 4.23 -4.43
N LEU A 256 -6.46 3.12 -4.01
CA LEU A 256 -5.01 2.88 -4.04
C LEU A 256 -4.61 2.12 -5.31
N GLY A 257 -3.33 2.25 -5.68
CA GLY A 257 -2.77 1.47 -6.80
C GLY A 257 -3.24 1.92 -8.19
N LYS A 258 -3.73 3.16 -8.33
CA LYS A 258 -4.10 3.73 -9.65
C LYS A 258 -2.89 3.88 -10.59
N VAL A 259 -1.71 4.13 -10.03
CA VAL A 259 -0.46 4.35 -10.78
C VAL A 259 0.06 3.05 -11.43
N GLU A 260 -0.30 1.90 -10.88
CA GLU A 260 0.12 0.60 -11.42
C GLU A 260 -0.80 0.18 -12.58
N SER A 261 -0.49 0.69 -13.77
CA SER A 261 -1.37 0.61 -14.95
C SER A 261 -1.73 -0.82 -15.39
N ASN A 262 -0.85 -1.79 -15.16
CA ASN A 262 -1.03 -3.19 -15.59
C ASN A 262 -1.35 -4.16 -14.43
N ASP A 263 -1.39 -3.69 -13.19
CA ASP A 263 -1.49 -4.58 -12.04
C ASP A 263 -2.93 -4.71 -11.56
N ARG A 264 -3.45 -5.95 -11.62
CA ARG A 264 -4.74 -6.31 -11.03
C ARG A 264 -4.54 -6.96 -9.67
N PHE A 265 -4.66 -6.17 -8.61
CA PHE A 265 -4.62 -6.66 -7.23
C PHE A 265 -5.80 -7.60 -6.96
N LEU A 266 -5.59 -8.69 -6.23
CA LEU A 266 -6.65 -9.69 -5.95
C LEU A 266 -6.81 -9.89 -4.44
N ARG A 267 -5.77 -10.44 -3.81
CA ARG A 267 -5.76 -10.71 -2.37
C ARG A 267 -5.12 -9.56 -1.62
N ILE A 268 -5.76 -9.13 -0.55
CA ILE A 268 -5.31 -8.03 0.30
C ILE A 268 -5.30 -8.49 1.76
N ALA A 269 -4.38 -7.93 2.55
CA ALA A 269 -4.29 -8.07 3.98
C ALA A 269 -3.90 -6.73 4.59
N LEU A 270 -4.38 -6.43 5.80
CA LEU A 270 -4.17 -5.14 6.43
C LEU A 270 -3.43 -5.33 7.75
N TYR A 271 -2.32 -4.62 7.90
CA TYR A 271 -1.59 -4.46 9.15
C TYR A 271 -1.82 -3.04 9.67
N GLN A 272 -2.21 -2.86 10.93
CA GLN A 272 -2.49 -1.53 11.50
C GLN A 272 -1.64 -1.22 12.74
N GLY A 273 -0.57 -1.99 12.97
CA GLY A 273 0.31 -1.86 14.12
C GLY A 273 0.12 -2.99 15.15
N ASP A 274 1.03 -3.05 16.11
CA ASP A 274 0.94 -3.99 17.24
C ASP A 274 0.05 -3.43 18.34
N ARG A 275 -0.95 -4.21 18.76
CA ARG A 275 -1.84 -3.91 19.90
C ARG A 275 -1.19 -4.22 21.26
N SER A 276 0.00 -4.85 21.28
CA SER A 276 0.65 -5.39 22.49
C SER A 276 1.37 -4.38 23.40
N SER A 277 1.05 -3.09 23.34
CA SER A 277 1.58 -2.11 24.33
C SER A 277 1.22 -2.43 25.80
N LYS A 278 0.51 -3.54 26.07
CA LYS A 278 0.50 -4.22 27.37
C LYS A 278 1.67 -5.21 27.50
N LYS A 279 2.80 -4.68 28.00
CA LYS A 279 3.88 -5.37 28.74
C LYS A 279 4.66 -6.46 27.97
N VAL A 280 5.44 -6.08 26.97
CA VAL A 280 6.71 -6.78 26.73
C VAL A 280 7.68 -6.37 27.85
N ARG A 281 8.14 -7.35 28.64
CA ARG A 281 9.15 -7.17 29.70
C ARG A 281 10.34 -6.37 29.15
N LYS A 282 10.56 -5.18 29.69
CA LYS A 282 11.79 -4.41 29.46
C LYS A 282 12.98 -5.27 29.88
N ILE A 283 13.87 -5.58 28.95
CA ILE A 283 15.25 -5.99 29.27
C ILE A 283 15.88 -4.79 30.01
N PRO A 284 16.57 -4.98 31.16
CA PRO A 284 17.15 -3.86 31.88
C PRO A 284 18.21 -3.18 31.02
N ALA A 285 17.95 -1.94 30.62
CA ALA A 285 18.93 -1.09 29.97
C ALA A 285 19.90 -0.56 31.04
N ALA A 286 21.12 -1.09 31.08
CA ALA A 286 22.26 -0.30 31.49
C ALA A 286 22.79 0.42 30.24
N ALA A 287 23.02 1.73 30.36
CA ALA A 287 23.35 2.71 29.31
C ALA A 287 22.16 3.27 28.50
N ALA A 288 21.25 3.96 29.18
CA ALA A 288 20.35 4.93 28.55
C ALA A 288 21.00 6.33 28.61
N ASN A 289 21.57 6.79 27.48
CA ASN A 289 21.65 8.23 27.23
C ASN A 289 20.27 8.68 26.73
N VAL A 290 19.69 9.61 27.48
CA VAL A 290 18.36 10.18 27.31
C VAL A 290 18.32 11.03 26.05
N ASN A 291 17.52 10.63 25.08
CA ASN A 291 16.91 11.57 24.13
C ASN A 291 15.52 11.05 23.70
N GLU A 292 14.51 11.80 24.15
CA GLU A 292 13.12 11.90 23.71
C GLU A 292 12.38 10.63 23.25
N SER A 293 11.49 10.20 24.14
CA SER A 293 10.34 9.34 23.93
C SER A 293 9.39 9.89 22.85
N LYS A 294 9.60 9.52 21.60
CA LYS A 294 8.50 9.43 20.62
C LYS A 294 8.18 7.95 20.45
N GLU A 295 6.97 7.55 20.88
CA GLU A 295 6.45 6.22 20.53
C GLU A 295 6.56 6.04 19.01
N PRO A 296 7.03 4.88 18.52
CA PRO A 296 7.11 4.66 17.08
C PRO A 296 5.70 4.78 16.51
N LEU A 297 5.46 5.78 15.65
CA LEU A 297 4.22 5.95 14.92
C LEU A 297 3.89 4.64 14.21
N THR A 298 2.82 3.97 14.62
CA THR A 298 2.29 2.79 13.93
C THR A 298 1.91 3.20 12.52
N ASP A 299 2.53 2.53 11.54
CA ASP A 299 2.21 2.74 10.15
C ASP A 299 1.28 1.62 9.69
N PRO A 300 0.00 1.93 9.39
CA PRO A 300 -0.88 0.96 8.80
C PRO A 300 -0.40 0.66 7.38
N THR A 301 -0.12 -0.61 7.14
CA THR A 301 0.38 -1.11 5.87
C THR A 301 -0.63 -2.09 5.29
N LEU A 302 -1.07 -1.82 4.06
CA LEU A 302 -1.91 -2.73 3.30
C LEU A 302 -1.02 -3.57 2.38
N LEU A 303 -1.04 -4.87 2.56
CA LEU A 303 -0.33 -5.83 1.72
C LEU A 303 -1.28 -6.36 0.65
N CYS A 304 -0.80 -6.56 -0.57
CA CYS A 304 -1.59 -7.22 -1.60
C CYS A 304 -0.77 -7.95 -2.65
N CYS A 305 -1.41 -8.92 -3.30
CA CYS A 305 -0.85 -9.66 -4.44
C CYS A 305 -1.61 -9.31 -5.72
N ALA A 306 -0.90 -9.25 -6.84
CA ALA A 306 -1.49 -9.00 -8.16
C ALA A 306 -1.50 -10.25 -9.04
N PHE A 307 -2.47 -10.32 -9.97
CA PHE A 307 -2.64 -11.43 -10.89
C PHE A 307 -1.40 -11.63 -11.77
N LYS A 308 -0.87 -12.86 -11.83
CA LYS A 308 0.34 -13.24 -12.57
C LYS A 308 1.58 -12.37 -12.25
N LYS A 309 1.64 -11.82 -11.04
CA LYS A 309 2.82 -11.12 -10.53
C LYS A 309 3.41 -11.93 -9.40
N HIS A 310 4.69 -12.26 -9.53
CA HIS A 310 5.43 -12.86 -8.43
C HIS A 310 5.88 -11.76 -7.48
N ARG A 311 4.96 -10.92 -6.97
CA ARG A 311 5.27 -9.77 -6.11
C ARG A 311 4.24 -9.56 -5.03
N ILE A 312 4.71 -9.16 -3.85
CA ILE A 312 3.89 -8.59 -2.78
C ILE A 312 4.07 -7.08 -2.83
N TYR A 313 2.94 -6.38 -2.87
CA TYR A 313 2.89 -4.93 -2.88
C TYR A 313 2.49 -4.43 -1.49
N LEU A 314 3.19 -3.41 -0.99
CA LEU A 314 2.97 -2.87 0.35
C LEU A 314 2.57 -1.41 0.21
N PHE A 315 1.30 -1.10 0.44
CA PHE A 315 0.82 0.26 0.52
C PHE A 315 1.02 0.79 1.93
N SER A 316 1.93 1.73 2.09
CA SER A 316 2.32 2.33 3.37
C SER A 316 2.16 3.85 3.32
N ARG A 317 2.03 4.49 4.48
CA ARG A 317 2.12 5.96 4.58
C ARG A 317 3.56 6.46 4.65
N ARG A 318 4.52 5.57 4.89
CA ARG A 318 5.95 5.89 4.97
C ARG A 318 6.56 5.80 3.59
N GLU A 319 7.43 6.75 3.24
CA GLU A 319 8.45 6.76 2.15
C GLU A 319 9.16 5.40 1.91
N PRO A 320 9.65 4.95 0.72
CA PRO A 320 10.71 3.94 0.73
C PRO A 320 11.96 4.61 1.27
N GLU A 321 12.81 3.87 1.96
CA GLU A 321 14.20 4.32 2.08
C GLU A 321 14.83 4.29 0.68
N GLU A 322 15.37 5.43 0.23
CA GLU A 322 16.25 5.43 -0.94
C GLU A 322 17.48 4.58 -0.59
N PRO A 323 17.79 3.55 -1.37
CA PRO A 323 18.97 2.75 -1.14
C PRO A 323 20.21 3.60 -1.47
N GLU A 324 21.31 3.39 -0.74
CA GLU A 324 22.61 4.01 -1.03
C GLU A 324 23.15 3.67 -2.44
N ASP A 325 22.50 2.75 -3.14
CA ASP A 325 22.93 2.20 -4.43
C ASP A 325 21.73 2.15 -5.40
N ALA A 326 21.81 2.86 -6.53
CA ALA A 326 20.73 3.00 -7.53
C ALA A 326 20.28 1.67 -8.16
N THR A 327 21.04 0.59 -7.94
CA THR A 327 20.71 -0.78 -8.36
C THR A 327 19.70 -1.48 -7.45
N LYS A 328 19.37 -0.90 -6.29
CA LYS A 328 18.49 -1.50 -5.27
C LYS A 328 17.18 -0.72 -5.07
N GLY A 329 16.56 -0.13 -6.11
CA GLY A 329 15.43 0.82 -6.00
C GLY A 329 14.18 0.39 -5.17
N ARG A 330 13.02 1.03 -5.41
CA ARG A 330 11.72 0.78 -4.70
C ARG A 330 11.38 -0.70 -4.44
N ASP A 331 11.85 -1.58 -5.30
CA ASP A 331 11.59 -3.00 -5.29
C ASP A 331 12.76 -3.74 -4.61
N VAL A 332 12.47 -4.48 -3.54
CA VAL A 332 13.46 -5.31 -2.84
C VAL A 332 13.49 -6.71 -3.48
N PHE A 333 14.62 -7.04 -4.10
CA PHE A 333 14.86 -8.33 -4.75
C PHE A 333 15.59 -9.30 -3.81
N ASN A 334 14.93 -10.38 -3.42
CA ASN A 334 15.52 -11.44 -2.59
C ASN A 334 16.03 -12.65 -3.40
N GLU A 335 15.56 -12.83 -4.65
CA GLU A 335 16.04 -13.84 -5.61
C GLU A 335 16.23 -13.20 -7.01
N LYS A 336 16.56 -13.94 -8.08
CA LYS A 336 16.65 -13.38 -9.45
C LYS A 336 15.31 -13.55 -10.19
N PRO A 337 14.67 -12.48 -10.72
CA PRO A 337 13.35 -12.60 -11.34
C PRO A 337 13.38 -13.53 -12.57
N PRO A 338 12.25 -14.13 -12.96
CA PRO A 338 12.16 -14.90 -14.21
C PRO A 338 12.41 -14.00 -15.43
N ALA A 339 12.85 -14.59 -16.55
CA ALA A 339 13.39 -13.86 -17.70
C ALA A 339 12.39 -12.89 -18.37
N ASP A 340 11.11 -13.22 -18.34
CA ASP A 340 9.99 -12.40 -18.81
C ASP A 340 9.74 -11.17 -17.93
N GLU A 341 9.90 -11.29 -16.60
CA GLU A 341 9.88 -10.12 -15.70
C GLU A 341 11.17 -9.30 -15.80
N LEU A 342 12.33 -9.92 -16.04
CA LEU A 342 13.60 -9.22 -16.32
C LEU A 342 13.51 -8.37 -17.59
N LEU A 343 12.82 -8.86 -18.63
CA LEU A 343 12.57 -8.10 -19.85
C LEU A 343 11.68 -6.87 -19.58
N ALA A 344 10.61 -7.05 -18.79
CA ALA A 344 9.78 -5.93 -18.33
C ALA A 344 10.57 -4.94 -17.46
N VAL A 345 11.54 -5.40 -16.66
CA VAL A 345 12.44 -4.54 -15.86
C VAL A 345 13.50 -3.85 -16.73
N SER A 346 13.98 -4.49 -17.80
CA SER A 346 14.90 -3.87 -18.77
C SER A 346 14.21 -2.85 -19.68
N ASP A 347 12.91 -3.02 -19.94
CA ASP A 347 12.08 -2.04 -20.65
C ASP A 347 11.65 -0.86 -19.76
N ILE A 348 11.60 -1.06 -18.43
CA ILE A 348 11.47 0.03 -17.44
C ILE A 348 12.70 0.96 -17.45
N GLY A 349 13.87 0.48 -17.87
CA GLY A 349 15.07 1.30 -18.06
C GLY A 349 15.02 2.28 -19.24
N LYS A 350 13.98 2.22 -20.08
CA LYS A 350 13.83 3.12 -21.24
C LYS A 350 12.47 3.83 -21.34
N ALA A 351 11.48 3.46 -20.51
CA ALA A 351 10.10 3.95 -20.66
C ALA A 351 9.41 4.37 -19.34
N VAL A 352 10.17 4.87 -18.35
CA VAL A 352 9.59 5.61 -17.22
C VAL A 352 9.99 7.08 -17.33
N THR A 353 9.31 7.82 -18.19
CA THR A 353 9.09 9.24 -17.96
C THR A 353 8.10 9.35 -16.79
N THR A 354 8.61 9.24 -15.56
CA THR A 354 7.96 9.93 -14.45
C THR A 354 8.01 11.41 -14.82
N SER A 355 6.88 12.06 -15.00
CA SER A 355 6.85 13.51 -15.22
C SER A 355 7.56 14.15 -14.03
N LEU A 356 8.77 14.65 -14.24
CA LEU A 356 9.51 15.41 -13.24
C LEU A 356 8.62 16.55 -12.73
N PRO A 357 8.68 16.90 -11.43
CA PRO A 357 7.82 17.94 -10.87
C PRO A 357 7.95 19.25 -11.63
N ASP A 358 6.82 19.88 -11.92
CA ASP A 358 6.75 21.18 -12.59
C ASP A 358 6.60 22.35 -11.61
N ASN A 359 6.47 22.09 -10.31
CA ASN A 359 6.31 23.10 -9.26
C ASN A 359 7.04 22.71 -7.96
N VAL A 360 7.58 23.70 -7.25
CA VAL A 360 8.26 23.56 -5.95
C VAL A 360 7.99 24.77 -5.05
N ILE A 361 8.02 24.57 -3.73
CA ILE A 361 7.89 25.65 -2.74
C ILE A 361 9.19 25.74 -1.94
N LEU A 362 9.78 26.92 -1.99
CA LEU A 362 10.96 27.31 -1.23
C LEU A 362 10.51 28.01 0.05
N HIS A 363 10.59 27.34 1.19
CA HIS A 363 10.28 27.94 2.48
C HIS A 363 11.51 28.72 2.98
N THR A 364 11.40 30.02 3.11
CA THR A 364 12.47 30.86 3.65
C THR A 364 12.05 31.48 4.98
N THR A 365 13.01 31.96 5.76
CA THR A 365 12.71 32.71 7.00
C THR A 365 11.92 34.00 6.77
N MET A 366 11.82 34.51 5.53
CA MET A 366 11.02 35.68 5.16
C MET A 366 9.68 35.31 4.49
N GLY A 367 9.36 34.02 4.36
CA GLY A 367 8.14 33.53 3.71
C GLY A 367 8.42 32.56 2.57
N ASP A 368 7.35 32.17 1.88
CA ASP A 368 7.37 31.12 0.87
C ASP A 368 7.55 31.68 -0.55
N VAL A 369 8.45 31.08 -1.32
CA VAL A 369 8.67 31.39 -2.74
C VAL A 369 8.24 30.18 -3.57
N HIS A 370 7.19 30.32 -4.36
CA HIS A 370 6.72 29.26 -5.25
C HIS A 370 7.40 29.39 -6.60
N MET A 371 7.97 28.29 -7.10
CA MET A 371 8.67 28.26 -8.37
C MET A 371 8.05 27.20 -9.30
N ARG A 372 7.85 27.56 -10.56
CA ARG A 372 7.54 26.64 -11.65
C ARG A 372 8.84 26.18 -12.29
N LEU A 373 8.96 24.89 -12.59
CA LEU A 373 10.13 24.24 -13.19
C LEU A 373 9.86 23.86 -14.66
N TYR A 374 10.93 23.60 -15.41
CA TYR A 374 10.89 23.31 -16.86
C TYR A 374 11.42 21.90 -17.19
N PRO A 375 10.75 20.82 -16.73
CA PRO A 375 11.26 19.46 -16.85
C PRO A 375 11.38 18.93 -18.28
N GLU A 376 10.63 19.50 -19.23
CA GLU A 376 10.70 19.09 -20.64
C GLU A 376 11.95 19.65 -21.32
N GLU A 377 12.31 20.90 -21.01
CA GLU A 377 13.43 21.60 -21.62
C GLU A 377 14.77 21.36 -20.93
N CYS A 378 14.77 21.09 -19.62
CA CYS A 378 15.98 20.83 -18.82
C CYS A 378 15.77 19.66 -17.82
N PRO A 379 15.54 18.44 -18.34
CA PRO A 379 15.21 17.28 -17.52
C PRO A 379 16.29 16.95 -16.49
N LYS A 380 17.59 17.02 -16.82
CA LYS A 380 18.66 16.69 -15.86
C LYS A 380 18.76 17.73 -14.76
N THR A 381 18.62 19.00 -15.10
CA THR A 381 18.69 20.10 -14.14
C THR A 381 17.52 20.05 -13.16
N VAL A 382 16.31 19.78 -13.67
CA VAL A 382 15.11 19.63 -12.83
C VAL A 382 15.18 18.36 -11.98
N GLU A 383 15.68 17.24 -12.52
CA GLU A 383 15.94 16.02 -11.75
C GLU A 383 16.93 16.28 -10.61
N ASN A 384 18.08 16.89 -10.91
CA ASN A 384 19.10 17.25 -9.93
C ASN A 384 18.54 18.15 -8.83
N PHE A 385 17.88 19.24 -9.24
CA PHE A 385 17.30 20.21 -8.32
C PHE A 385 16.23 19.58 -7.42
N THR A 386 15.23 18.90 -8.01
CA THR A 386 14.11 18.32 -7.24
C THR A 386 14.56 17.17 -6.34
N THR A 387 15.55 16.40 -6.75
CA THR A 387 16.14 15.32 -5.93
C THR A 387 16.92 15.90 -4.75
N HIS A 388 17.73 16.95 -4.95
CA HIS A 388 18.34 17.67 -3.82
C HIS A 388 17.30 18.26 -2.86
N CYS A 389 16.17 18.77 -3.37
CA CYS A 389 15.07 19.23 -2.51
C CYS A 389 14.49 18.09 -1.67
N ARG A 390 14.19 16.94 -2.29
CA ARG A 390 13.64 15.76 -1.59
C ARG A 390 14.60 15.20 -0.54
N ASN A 391 15.89 15.24 -0.83
CA ASN A 391 16.94 14.75 0.08
C ASN A 391 17.21 15.70 1.25
N GLY A 392 16.48 16.83 1.34
CA GLY A 392 16.72 17.87 2.34
C GLY A 392 18.12 18.51 2.18
N TYR A 393 18.76 18.35 1.01
CA TYR A 393 20.11 18.85 0.77
C TYR A 393 20.19 20.37 0.93
N TYR A 394 19.12 21.05 0.53
CA TYR A 394 19.01 22.49 0.62
C TYR A 394 18.48 22.98 1.98
N ASP A 395 18.14 22.08 2.91
CA ASP A 395 17.58 22.45 4.20
C ASP A 395 18.63 23.11 5.11
N ASN A 396 18.22 24.21 5.72
CA ASN A 396 19.04 25.11 6.52
C ASN A 396 20.19 25.78 5.75
N LEU A 397 20.21 25.74 4.41
CA LEU A 397 21.22 26.47 3.64
C LEU A 397 20.96 27.96 3.62
N ILE A 398 22.02 28.72 3.35
CA ILE A 398 21.99 30.18 3.38
C ILE A 398 22.03 30.75 1.98
N PHE A 399 21.40 31.91 1.80
CA PHE A 399 21.72 32.77 0.68
C PHE A 399 23.10 33.40 0.91
N HIS A 400 24.16 32.67 0.55
CA HIS A 400 25.55 33.07 0.80
C HIS A 400 25.99 34.25 -0.07
N ARG A 401 25.31 34.49 -1.20
CA ARG A 401 25.62 35.60 -2.10
C ARG A 401 24.36 36.33 -2.54
N VAL A 402 24.26 37.59 -2.14
CA VAL A 402 23.12 38.49 -2.42
C VAL A 402 23.66 39.77 -3.03
N ILE A 403 23.32 40.05 -4.29
CA ILE A 403 23.76 41.25 -5.02
C ILE A 403 22.53 42.09 -5.38
N LYS A 404 22.37 43.23 -4.69
CA LYS A 404 21.24 44.14 -4.87
C LYS A 404 21.11 44.56 -6.34
N GLY A 405 19.92 44.37 -6.91
CA GLY A 405 19.64 44.69 -8.30
C GLY A 405 20.19 43.67 -9.31
N PHE A 406 20.62 42.49 -8.85
CA PHE A 406 21.13 41.44 -9.72
C PHE A 406 20.52 40.07 -9.41
N MET A 407 20.99 39.35 -8.38
CA MET A 407 20.50 38.01 -8.03
C MET A 407 20.77 37.64 -6.56
N ILE A 408 20.01 36.66 -6.05
CA ILE A 408 20.28 35.93 -4.81
C ILE A 408 20.71 34.50 -5.14
N GLN A 409 21.76 34.00 -4.52
CA GLN A 409 22.36 32.68 -4.79
C GLN A 409 22.44 31.85 -3.50
N THR A 410 22.12 30.56 -3.64
CA THR A 410 22.10 29.55 -2.58
C THR A 410 22.52 28.18 -3.14
N GLY A 411 22.33 27.10 -2.38
CA GLY A 411 22.61 25.74 -2.80
C GLY A 411 24.04 25.26 -2.54
N ASP A 412 24.80 26.01 -1.74
CA ASP A 412 26.13 25.63 -1.25
C ASP A 412 26.05 25.21 0.23
N PRO A 413 26.35 23.95 0.58
CA PRO A 413 26.44 23.48 1.96
C PRO A 413 27.51 24.15 2.83
N LEU A 414 28.61 24.63 2.22
CA LEU A 414 29.69 25.32 2.93
C LEU A 414 29.36 26.79 3.15
N GLY A 415 28.49 27.36 2.31
CA GLY A 415 28.04 28.74 2.40
C GLY A 415 29.11 29.77 2.03
N ASP A 416 30.18 29.38 1.35
CA ASP A 416 31.29 30.25 0.92
C ASP A 416 31.38 30.41 -0.61
N GLY A 417 30.52 29.71 -1.35
CA GLY A 417 30.44 29.68 -2.80
C GLY A 417 31.32 28.62 -3.46
N THR A 418 32.09 27.84 -2.71
CA THR A 418 33.05 26.84 -3.24
C THR A 418 32.56 25.40 -3.13
N GLY A 419 31.53 25.15 -2.32
CA GLY A 419 30.96 23.82 -2.13
C GLY A 419 29.77 23.53 -3.05
N GLY A 420 29.19 22.34 -2.87
CA GLY A 420 28.05 21.90 -3.66
C GLY A 420 28.43 20.88 -4.74
N GLN A 421 27.67 19.80 -4.84
CA GLN A 421 27.85 18.75 -5.85
C GLN A 421 26.48 18.30 -6.34
N SER A 422 26.41 17.85 -7.59
CA SER A 422 25.17 17.28 -8.13
C SER A 422 24.81 15.96 -7.43
N ILE A 423 23.59 15.49 -7.67
CA ILE A 423 23.12 14.17 -7.20
C ILE A 423 23.94 12.99 -7.73
N TRP A 424 24.74 13.21 -8.79
CA TRP A 424 25.61 12.19 -9.39
C TRP A 424 27.05 12.22 -8.84
N GLY A 425 27.35 13.05 -7.85
CA GLY A 425 28.68 13.16 -7.24
C GLY A 425 29.77 13.74 -8.16
N ARG A 426 29.37 14.32 -9.29
CA ARG A 426 30.23 14.98 -10.28
C ARG A 426 29.50 16.16 -10.92
N GLU A 427 30.23 17.02 -11.61
CA GLU A 427 29.61 18.07 -12.42
C GLU A 427 28.79 17.48 -13.58
N PHE A 428 27.75 18.20 -14.02
CA PHE A 428 26.90 17.82 -15.17
C PHE A 428 26.73 18.94 -16.19
N GLU A 429 26.29 18.57 -17.40
CA GLU A 429 26.23 19.45 -18.55
C GLU A 429 25.22 20.59 -18.43
N ASP A 430 25.40 21.64 -19.25
CA ASP A 430 24.42 22.72 -19.39
C ASP A 430 23.27 22.32 -20.33
N GLU A 431 22.03 22.56 -19.91
CA GLU A 431 20.82 22.38 -20.74
C GLU A 431 20.28 23.74 -21.23
N PHE A 432 20.75 24.22 -22.38
CA PHE A 432 20.26 25.48 -22.96
C PHE A 432 19.10 25.24 -23.93
N HIS A 433 17.97 25.92 -23.70
CA HIS A 433 16.81 25.83 -24.57
C HIS A 433 16.42 27.20 -25.15
N LYS A 434 16.00 27.29 -26.42
CA LYS A 434 15.75 28.57 -27.12
C LYS A 434 14.66 29.44 -26.47
N SER A 435 13.67 28.81 -25.85
CA SER A 435 12.57 29.51 -25.16
C SER A 435 12.92 29.98 -23.75
N LEU A 436 14.00 29.50 -23.16
CA LEU A 436 14.39 29.79 -21.78
C LEU A 436 15.51 30.83 -21.77
N ARG A 437 15.20 32.03 -21.29
CA ARG A 437 16.09 33.20 -21.31
C ARG A 437 15.98 33.98 -20.00
N HIS A 438 17.02 34.74 -19.67
CA HIS A 438 17.03 35.69 -18.55
C HIS A 438 16.44 37.05 -19.00
N ASP A 439 15.32 37.02 -19.74
CA ASP A 439 14.70 38.18 -20.35
C ASP A 439 13.89 39.05 -19.37
N ARG A 440 13.66 38.53 -18.16
CA ARG A 440 12.77 39.11 -17.14
C ARG A 440 13.28 38.74 -15.73
N PRO A 441 12.87 39.47 -14.68
CA PRO A 441 13.24 39.15 -13.31
C PRO A 441 12.60 37.84 -12.83
N PHE A 442 13.16 37.30 -11.73
CA PHE A 442 12.74 36.10 -11.02
C PHE A 442 12.91 34.79 -11.79
N THR A 443 13.89 34.76 -12.67
CA THR A 443 14.34 33.54 -13.36
C THR A 443 15.24 32.75 -12.43
N VAL A 444 15.03 31.43 -12.37
CA VAL A 444 15.80 30.49 -11.56
C VAL A 444 16.78 29.74 -12.47
N SER A 445 18.07 29.76 -12.12
CA SER A 445 19.14 29.28 -12.99
C SER A 445 20.28 28.66 -12.20
N MET A 446 21.00 27.69 -12.78
CA MET A 446 22.14 27.02 -12.13
C MET A 446 23.34 27.95 -11.99
N ALA A 447 24.01 27.92 -10.83
CA ALA A 447 25.31 28.54 -10.66
C ALA A 447 26.39 27.52 -11.03
N ASN A 448 27.27 27.88 -11.96
CA ASN A 448 28.36 27.05 -12.46
C ASN A 448 29.68 27.84 -12.43
N ALA A 449 30.82 27.15 -12.43
CA ALA A 449 32.17 27.72 -12.46
C ALA A 449 32.74 27.85 -13.89
N GLY A 450 31.91 27.58 -14.90
CA GLY A 450 32.27 27.48 -16.31
C GLY A 450 31.32 26.53 -17.05
N PRO A 451 31.46 26.38 -18.38
CA PRO A 451 30.60 25.51 -19.17
C PRO A 451 30.60 24.07 -18.64
N ASN A 452 29.42 23.48 -18.49
CA ASN A 452 29.19 22.10 -18.04
C ASN A 452 29.70 21.77 -16.63
N THR A 453 29.71 22.76 -15.74
CA THR A 453 30.16 22.59 -14.34
C THR A 453 28.99 22.72 -13.35
N ASN A 454 27.80 22.25 -13.72
CA ASN A 454 26.62 22.35 -12.85
C ASN A 454 26.75 21.40 -11.65
N GLY A 455 26.44 21.91 -10.46
CA GLY A 455 26.45 21.18 -9.19
C GLY A 455 25.11 21.27 -8.48
N SER A 456 25.10 21.78 -7.26
CA SER A 456 23.88 22.03 -6.47
C SER A 456 23.52 23.52 -6.34
N GLN A 457 24.45 24.42 -6.65
CA GLN A 457 24.22 25.85 -6.46
C GLN A 457 23.27 26.41 -7.53
N PHE A 458 22.38 27.31 -7.12
CA PHE A 458 21.45 28.00 -8.02
C PHE A 458 21.20 29.44 -7.57
N PHE A 459 20.72 30.27 -8.48
CA PHE A 459 20.38 31.66 -8.20
C PHE A 459 19.01 32.05 -8.75
N ILE A 460 18.42 33.09 -8.15
CA ILE A 460 17.19 33.73 -8.57
C ILE A 460 17.51 35.19 -8.94
N THR A 461 17.23 35.58 -10.19
CA THR A 461 17.47 36.96 -10.65
C THR A 461 16.41 37.92 -10.11
N THR A 462 16.76 39.20 -9.93
CA THR A 462 15.78 40.25 -9.57
C THR A 462 15.57 41.29 -10.66
N VAL A 463 16.35 41.21 -11.73
CA VAL A 463 16.24 42.01 -12.96
C VAL A 463 16.42 41.10 -14.16
N ALA A 464 16.16 41.59 -15.37
CA ALA A 464 16.55 40.89 -16.59
C ALA A 464 18.08 40.87 -16.70
N THR A 465 18.67 39.71 -17.02
CA THR A 465 20.12 39.53 -17.12
C THR A 465 20.53 38.78 -18.40
N PRO A 466 20.26 39.33 -19.61
CA PRO A 466 20.48 38.60 -20.87
C PRO A 466 21.94 38.16 -21.13
N TRP A 467 22.92 38.80 -20.47
CA TRP A 467 24.33 38.44 -20.59
C TRP A 467 24.68 37.08 -19.95
N LEU A 468 23.74 36.46 -19.22
CA LEU A 468 23.83 35.10 -18.65
C LEU A 468 23.22 34.04 -19.58
N ASP A 469 22.56 34.43 -20.68
CA ASP A 469 21.96 33.49 -21.62
C ASP A 469 23.03 32.61 -22.28
N ASN A 470 22.73 31.31 -22.36
CA ASN A 470 23.66 30.26 -22.82
C ASN A 470 24.98 30.19 -22.03
N LYS A 471 25.00 30.71 -20.79
CA LYS A 471 26.08 30.50 -19.82
C LYS A 471 25.60 29.78 -18.57
N HIS A 472 24.35 29.99 -18.18
CA HIS A 472 23.71 29.34 -17.04
C HIS A 472 22.38 28.72 -17.46
N THR A 473 22.13 27.49 -17.04
CA THR A 473 20.90 26.76 -17.35
C THR A 473 19.71 27.32 -16.60
N VAL A 474 18.79 27.93 -17.33
CA VAL A 474 17.49 28.38 -16.81
C VAL A 474 16.59 27.17 -16.66
N PHE A 475 16.18 26.85 -15.43
CA PHE A 475 15.38 25.65 -15.16
C PHE A 475 14.06 25.90 -14.43
N GLY A 476 13.80 27.15 -14.07
CA GLY A 476 12.53 27.52 -13.46
C GLY A 476 12.31 29.02 -13.35
N ARG A 477 11.18 29.37 -12.75
CA ARG A 477 10.76 30.76 -12.55
C ARG A 477 9.89 30.89 -11.30
N VAL A 478 10.08 31.96 -10.53
CA VAL A 478 9.19 32.29 -9.42
C VAL A 478 7.82 32.70 -9.97
N VAL A 479 6.77 32.08 -9.45
CA VAL A 479 5.36 32.36 -9.79
C VAL A 479 4.59 33.01 -8.64
N LYS A 480 5.06 32.89 -7.40
CA LYS A 480 4.51 33.57 -6.21
C LYS A 480 5.63 33.78 -5.18
N GLY A 481 5.55 34.86 -4.38
CA GLY A 481 6.60 35.23 -3.41
C GLY A 481 7.71 36.10 -3.99
N MET A 482 7.43 36.88 -5.05
CA MET A 482 8.40 37.82 -5.64
C MET A 482 8.82 38.92 -4.66
N ASP A 483 7.89 39.36 -3.82
CA ASP A 483 8.11 40.27 -2.70
C ASP A 483 9.09 39.67 -1.67
N VAL A 484 8.94 38.39 -1.33
CA VAL A 484 9.87 37.67 -0.45
C VAL A 484 11.29 37.65 -1.04
N VAL A 485 11.43 37.36 -2.34
CA VAL A 485 12.72 37.42 -3.06
C VAL A 485 13.32 38.84 -3.01
N GLN A 486 12.50 39.88 -3.11
CA GLN A 486 12.96 41.27 -3.00
C GLN A 486 13.33 41.69 -1.57
N MET A 487 12.68 41.13 -0.54
CA MET A 487 13.05 41.36 0.86
C MET A 487 14.45 40.82 1.16
N HIS A 488 14.80 39.63 0.62
CA HIS A 488 16.15 39.05 0.72
C HIS A 488 17.26 39.95 0.13
N MET A 489 16.92 40.90 -0.75
CA MET A 489 17.89 41.87 -1.30
C MET A 489 18.25 43.02 -0.35
N HIS A 490 17.42 43.29 0.65
CA HIS A 490 17.55 44.45 1.53
C HIS A 490 18.17 44.11 2.90
N GLU A 491 18.10 42.84 3.32
CA GLU A 491 18.71 42.37 4.57
C GLU A 491 19.91 41.46 4.30
N ARG A 492 21.14 41.95 4.54
CA ARG A 492 22.36 41.13 4.50
C ARG A 492 22.52 40.27 5.76
N ARG A 493 21.57 39.38 6.05
CA ARG A 493 21.71 38.41 7.14
C ARG A 493 21.59 36.99 6.63
N THR A 494 22.40 36.12 7.21
CA THR A 494 22.44 34.68 7.00
C THR A 494 21.06 34.09 7.31
N GLN A 495 20.32 33.65 6.29
CA GLN A 495 18.95 33.18 6.45
C GLN A 495 18.83 31.74 5.99
N ARG A 496 18.15 30.92 6.80
CA ARG A 496 17.98 29.49 6.54
C ARG A 496 16.85 29.27 5.55
N VAL A 497 17.13 28.47 4.54
CA VAL A 497 16.22 28.04 3.50
C VAL A 497 15.84 26.60 3.78
N PHE A 498 14.56 26.25 3.68
CA PHE A 498 14.05 24.89 3.72
C PHE A 498 13.37 24.65 2.38
N ILE A 499 13.78 23.62 1.64
CA ILE A 499 13.13 23.33 0.37
C ILE A 499 12.31 22.07 0.56
N SER A 500 11.02 22.26 0.82
CA SER A 500 10.13 21.12 0.92
C SER A 500 9.61 20.75 -0.46
N ALA A 501 9.85 19.51 -0.84
CA ALA A 501 8.96 18.78 -1.73
C ALA A 501 8.06 17.89 -0.84
N PHE A 502 7.33 18.49 0.11
CA PHE A 502 6.59 17.80 1.19
C PHE A 502 7.48 16.87 2.08
N PRO A 503 7.06 16.48 3.30
CA PRO A 503 7.96 16.53 4.47
C PRO A 503 8.77 15.26 4.81
N GLU A 504 9.98 15.54 5.31
CA GLU A 504 11.01 14.65 5.89
C GLU A 504 10.54 13.55 6.88
N LYS A 505 11.17 12.35 6.87
CA LYS A 505 12.36 11.97 7.69
C LYS A 505 12.50 10.44 7.95
N MET A 506 13.64 9.88 7.53
CA MET A 506 14.58 8.93 8.18
C MET A 506 14.07 7.67 8.96
N LYS A 507 14.40 6.43 8.48
CA LYS A 507 15.19 5.35 9.18
C LYS A 507 14.91 3.88 8.76
N LYS A 508 16.03 3.16 8.55
CA LYS A 508 16.38 1.74 8.86
C LYS A 508 15.58 0.59 8.22
N ASN A 509 16.24 -0.02 7.23
CA ASN A 509 16.12 -1.39 6.71
C ASN A 509 15.58 -2.48 7.66
N ILE A 510 14.53 -3.18 7.20
CA ILE A 510 14.06 -4.50 7.69
C ILE A 510 13.95 -5.46 6.50
N LYS A 511 14.43 -6.69 6.68
CA LYS A 511 14.36 -7.79 5.71
C LYS A 511 13.29 -8.80 6.16
N ILE A 512 12.36 -9.18 5.29
CA ILE A 512 11.34 -10.21 5.56
C ILE A 512 11.41 -11.31 4.47
N GLY A 513 11.32 -12.56 4.91
CA GLY A 513 11.68 -13.77 4.16
C GLY A 513 10.91 -14.06 2.88
N GLY A 514 11.62 -14.66 1.92
CA GLY A 514 11.11 -15.53 0.86
C GLY A 514 10.24 -14.93 -0.24
N PHE A 515 9.83 -13.66 -0.17
CA PHE A 515 8.97 -13.03 -1.17
C PHE A 515 9.52 -11.68 -1.64
N TRP A 516 9.12 -11.26 -2.84
CA TRP A 516 9.45 -9.97 -3.44
C TRP A 516 8.57 -8.88 -2.84
N VAL A 517 9.18 -7.78 -2.39
CA VAL A 517 8.49 -6.70 -1.68
C VAL A 517 8.62 -5.42 -2.50
N LYS A 518 7.51 -4.93 -3.05
CA LYS A 518 7.42 -3.64 -3.73
C LYS A 518 6.68 -2.67 -2.82
N SER A 519 7.39 -1.67 -2.32
CA SER A 519 6.78 -0.67 -1.46
C SER A 519 6.08 0.40 -2.31
N LEU A 520 4.84 0.72 -1.96
CA LEU A 520 3.95 1.66 -2.64
C LEU A 520 3.44 2.68 -1.62
N TYR A 521 3.34 3.93 -2.04
CA TYR A 521 2.91 5.03 -1.17
C TYR A 521 1.43 5.35 -1.40
N ILE A 522 0.74 5.71 -0.31
CA ILE A 522 -0.72 5.92 -0.26
C ILE A 522 -1.12 7.37 -0.52
#